data_AF-A0A150G5K7-F1
#
_entry.id   AF-A0A150G5K7-F1
#
_cell.length_a   1.000
_cell.length_b   1.000
_cell.length_c   1.000
_cell.angle_alpha   90.00
_cell.angle_beta   90.00
_cell.angle_gamma   90.00
#
_symmetry.space_group_name_H-M   'P 1'
#
loop_
_entity.id
_entity.type
_entity.pdbx_description
1 polymer ?
#
loop_
_entity_poly.entity_id
_entity_poly.type
_entity_poly.pdbx_seq_one_letter_code
_entity_poly.pdbx_strand_id
1 'polypeptide(L)'
;MATLQQQLEHLRHELQCSATLELDSPHVRVCSLAIPWCGRQLRWQLILPAALPGVAPDLVFDDESFRPLCDPPPGRPQSPAAAAAAASLRAQLRRWSSEGARRPAGLSALAAALLAAYREHQAARLEAAAARLPRLHFELSTLGLGPEVQLELQSQQACFAVPLASLDLSRLLNLVRQYGGQLPAPSPPPGTDTSQAAGADSSAPAAPGAGAASASASVPPGNADDVLEPMEVPSAAPAGQYQRQQQRQPQQEGAAAAGAGAAPPPAPPIPPLVLQAAFRLPPPSSGADLSDPELSLHVPPALAALQPPSSGTDYGTVNIRNDIKQEKKLDFPHGPSRGPSAGSGVPSAAAATSALPLVPALMLPPWSPHMCLAEFLPLAAERLGAQIEAHCAVLESRQQLFSAFEELLAGPALERNPRGGVALFSLAWEGVPLLLSVELGARFPADKPTLVLHGVRALNLPEPTRSYSDYPWSPRWPPAEMAARIYNWLRDELPSFVRGRTAP
;
A
#
# COMPACT_ATOMS: atom_id res chain seq x y z
N MET A 1 -16.71 25.97 7.14
CA MET A 1 -15.38 26.56 7.32
C MET A 1 -14.47 25.46 7.82
N ALA A 2 -13.30 25.23 7.21
CA ALA A 2 -12.40 24.20 7.70
C ALA A 2 -11.79 24.63 9.03
N THR A 3 -11.80 23.74 10.03
CA THR A 3 -11.08 24.00 11.28
C THR A 3 -9.59 23.90 11.02
N LEU A 4 -8.76 24.59 11.81
CA LEU A 4 -7.30 24.46 11.72
C LEU A 4 -6.86 23.00 11.89
N GLN A 5 -7.62 22.22 12.66
CA GLN A 5 -7.45 20.79 12.80
C GLN A 5 -7.69 20.01 11.50
N GLN A 6 -8.71 20.38 10.72
CA GLN A 6 -8.93 19.81 9.38
C GLN A 6 -7.78 20.14 8.41
N GLN A 7 -7.22 21.35 8.48
CA GLN A 7 -6.04 21.71 7.69
C GLN A 7 -4.81 20.87 8.08
N LEU A 8 -4.64 20.60 9.38
CA LEU A 8 -3.57 19.73 9.88
C LEU A 8 -3.75 18.29 9.43
N GLU A 9 -4.98 17.76 9.47
CA GLU A 9 -5.30 16.42 8.97
C GLU A 9 -4.91 16.29 7.49
N HIS A 10 -5.27 17.30 6.69
CA HIS A 10 -4.94 17.35 5.28
C HIS A 10 -3.42 17.41 5.05
N LEU A 11 -2.72 18.26 5.79
CA LEU A 11 -1.26 18.39 5.73
C LEU A 11 -0.54 17.09 6.12
N ARG A 12 -0.99 16.39 7.18
CA ARG A 12 -0.45 15.08 7.59
C ARG A 12 -0.57 14.06 6.46
N HIS A 13 -1.70 14.04 5.76
CA HIS A 13 -1.91 13.13 4.64
C HIS A 13 -1.04 13.49 3.42
N GLU A 14 -0.96 14.77 3.07
CA GLU A 14 -0.24 15.24 1.89
C GLU A 14 1.29 15.08 2.03
N LEU A 15 1.84 15.42 3.20
CA LEU A 15 3.29 15.39 3.45
C LEU A 15 3.76 14.14 4.17
N GLN A 16 2.86 13.23 4.57
CA GLN A 16 3.14 12.06 5.40
C GLN A 16 3.91 12.43 6.68
N CYS A 17 3.66 13.62 7.23
CA CYS A 17 4.37 14.17 8.37
C CYS A 17 3.57 14.01 9.67
N SER A 18 4.27 14.08 10.81
CA SER A 18 3.58 14.32 12.08
C SER A 18 3.35 15.82 12.25
N ALA A 19 2.18 16.19 12.73
CA ALA A 19 1.82 17.58 12.99
C ALA A 19 1.03 17.64 14.29
N THR A 20 1.44 18.41 15.29
CA THR A 20 0.74 18.57 16.57
C THR A 20 0.36 20.02 16.79
N LEU A 21 -0.80 20.25 17.41
CA LEU A 21 -1.29 21.58 17.73
C LEU A 21 -1.41 21.71 19.24
N GLU A 22 -0.64 22.63 19.81
CA GLU A 22 -0.72 22.99 21.22
C GLU A 22 -1.74 24.12 21.39
N LEU A 23 -2.68 23.93 22.33
CA LEU A 23 -3.78 24.84 22.62
C LEU A 23 -3.67 25.47 24.02
N ASP A 24 -2.56 25.24 24.71
CA ASP A 24 -2.36 25.60 26.12
C ASP A 24 -2.35 27.12 26.35
N SER A 25 -2.03 27.90 25.31
CA SER A 25 -2.04 29.37 25.38
C SER A 25 -3.30 29.95 24.72
N PRO A 26 -4.03 30.84 25.42
CA PRO A 26 -5.21 31.50 24.86
C PRO A 26 -4.87 32.53 23.78
N HIS A 27 -3.60 32.93 23.66
CA HIS A 27 -3.14 33.99 22.76
C HIS A 27 -2.38 33.46 21.55
N VAL A 28 -1.76 32.29 21.68
CA VAL A 28 -0.87 31.72 20.66
C VAL A 28 -1.16 30.25 20.52
N ARG A 29 -1.22 29.77 19.28
CA ARG A 29 -1.28 28.35 18.97
C ARG A 29 0.03 27.96 18.32
N VAL A 30 0.66 26.91 18.82
CA VAL A 30 1.91 26.40 18.25
C VAL A 30 1.60 25.12 17.50
N CYS A 31 1.93 25.11 16.22
CA CYS A 31 1.85 23.94 15.37
C CYS A 31 3.26 23.40 15.13
N SER A 32 3.58 22.25 15.72
CA SER A 32 4.86 21.57 15.54
C SER A 32 4.75 20.56 14.41
N LEU A 33 5.63 20.64 13.42
CA LEU A 33 5.71 19.75 12.26
C LEU A 33 6.99 18.92 12.32
N ALA A 34 6.88 17.61 12.11
CA ALA A 34 8.02 16.73 11.82
C ALA A 34 7.85 16.15 10.41
N ILE A 35 8.53 16.74 9.43
CA ILE A 35 8.37 16.45 8.00
C ILE A 35 9.50 15.52 7.54
N PRO A 36 9.19 14.33 7.00
CA PRO A 36 10.20 13.45 6.40
C PRO A 36 10.93 14.15 5.25
N TRP A 37 12.26 14.18 5.30
CA TRP A 37 13.12 14.80 4.29
C TRP A 37 14.48 14.10 4.23
N CYS A 38 14.84 13.54 3.07
CA CYS A 38 16.14 12.88 2.83
C CYS A 38 16.59 11.90 3.95
N GLY A 39 15.67 11.10 4.50
CA GLY A 39 15.96 10.12 5.55
C GLY A 39 16.09 10.69 6.97
N ARG A 40 15.78 11.98 7.17
CA ARG A 40 15.59 12.57 8.50
C ARG A 40 14.22 13.25 8.61
N GLN A 41 13.99 13.92 9.73
CA GLN A 41 12.80 14.76 9.95
C GLN A 41 13.20 16.22 10.12
N LEU A 42 12.62 17.10 9.29
CA LEU A 42 12.65 18.54 9.51
C LEU A 42 11.70 18.88 10.65
N ARG A 43 12.20 19.61 11.65
CA ARG A 43 11.40 20.02 12.81
C ARG A 43 11.09 21.50 12.73
N TRP A 44 9.89 21.83 12.26
CA TRP A 44 9.45 23.22 12.06
C TRP A 44 8.32 23.56 13.03
N GLN A 45 8.27 24.82 13.47
CA GLN A 45 7.16 25.32 14.29
C GLN A 45 6.49 26.50 13.60
N LEU A 46 5.16 26.46 13.56
CA LEU A 46 4.32 27.55 13.08
C LEU A 46 3.62 28.16 14.29
N ILE A 47 3.86 29.44 14.52
CA ILE A 47 3.30 30.21 15.61
C ILE A 47 2.14 31.03 15.05
N LEU A 48 0.93 30.69 15.49
CA LEU A 48 -0.32 31.24 14.98
C LEU A 48 -0.96 32.14 16.06
N PRO A 49 -1.20 33.43 15.79
CA PRO A 49 -1.89 34.30 16.72
C PRO A 49 -3.35 33.85 16.91
N ALA A 50 -3.72 33.42 18.12
CA ALA A 50 -5.07 32.95 18.42
C ALA A 50 -6.12 34.07 18.33
N ALA A 51 -5.73 35.30 18.69
CA ALA A 51 -6.60 36.47 18.67
C ALA A 51 -6.84 37.04 17.26
N LEU A 52 -5.98 36.73 16.30
CA LEU A 52 -6.01 37.30 14.95
C LEU A 52 -5.80 36.18 13.90
N PRO A 53 -6.82 35.36 13.62
CA PRO A 53 -6.70 34.23 12.70
C PRO A 53 -6.37 34.64 11.25
N GLY A 54 -6.46 35.93 10.91
CA GLY A 54 -6.08 36.46 9.59
C GLY A 54 -4.62 36.90 9.49
N VAL A 55 -3.78 36.69 10.50
CA VAL A 55 -2.36 37.06 10.44
C VAL A 55 -1.53 35.86 9.99
N ALA A 56 -0.50 36.12 9.16
CA ALA A 56 0.45 35.09 8.73
C ALA A 56 1.17 34.46 9.93
N PRO A 57 1.46 33.16 9.89
CA PRO A 57 2.18 32.50 10.97
C PRO A 57 3.64 32.98 11.02
N ASP A 58 4.20 33.07 12.22
CA ASP A 58 5.64 33.13 12.39
C ASP A 58 6.22 31.71 12.31
N LEU A 59 7.45 31.60 11.80
CA LEU A 59 8.06 30.32 11.45
C LEU A 59 9.39 30.15 12.18
N VAL A 60 9.57 29.00 12.82
CA VAL A 60 10.84 28.58 13.42
C VAL A 60 11.33 27.33 12.71
N PHE A 61 12.56 27.38 12.20
CA PHE A 61 13.21 26.27 11.50
C PHE A 61 14.32 25.68 12.37
N ASP A 62 14.56 24.38 12.21
CA ASP A 62 15.68 23.67 12.81
C ASP A 62 17.03 23.95 12.13
N ASP A 63 17.01 24.43 10.88
CA ASP A 63 18.18 24.87 10.13
C ASP A 63 18.37 26.40 10.24
N GLU A 64 19.31 26.85 11.08
CA GLU A 64 19.60 28.28 11.29
C GLU A 64 20.13 29.02 10.05
N SER A 65 20.64 28.26 9.06
CA SER A 65 21.11 28.81 7.79
C SER A 65 19.97 29.08 6.81
N PHE A 66 18.79 28.48 7.03
CA PHE A 66 17.64 28.63 6.17
C PHE A 66 16.89 29.94 6.44
N ARG A 67 17.10 30.93 5.57
CA ARG A 67 16.51 32.27 5.68
C ARG A 67 15.76 32.64 4.39
N PRO A 68 14.62 32.00 4.09
CA PRO A 68 13.97 32.07 2.79
C PRO A 68 13.40 33.45 2.41
N LEU A 69 13.22 34.33 3.39
CA LEU A 69 12.65 35.67 3.19
C LEU A 69 13.70 36.79 3.19
N CYS A 70 14.92 36.52 3.67
CA CYS A 70 16.02 37.48 3.68
C CYS A 70 16.62 37.61 2.28
N ASP A 71 17.12 38.81 1.96
CA ASP A 71 17.87 39.00 0.74
C ASP A 71 19.20 38.24 0.80
N PRO A 72 19.67 37.69 -0.33
CA PRO A 72 20.96 37.02 -0.38
C PRO A 72 22.07 38.00 0.02
N PRO A 73 23.12 37.52 0.71
CA PRO A 73 24.26 38.36 1.04
C PRO A 73 24.91 38.92 -0.24
N PRO A 74 25.43 40.17 -0.20
CA PRO A 74 26.03 40.80 -1.37
C PRO A 74 27.20 39.97 -1.91
N GLY A 75 27.20 39.71 -3.23
CA GLY A 75 28.25 38.93 -3.90
C GLY A 75 27.92 37.44 -4.12
N ARG A 76 26.81 36.92 -3.59
CA ARG A 76 26.32 35.57 -3.95
C ARG A 76 25.13 35.67 -4.92
N PRO A 77 25.30 35.30 -6.19
CA PRO A 77 24.17 35.29 -7.12
C PRO A 77 23.12 34.28 -6.65
N GLN A 78 21.86 34.72 -6.56
CA GLN A 78 20.75 33.85 -6.24
C GLN A 78 20.33 33.10 -7.51
N SER A 79 20.21 31.77 -7.42
CA SER A 79 19.67 30.97 -8.51
C SER A 79 18.25 31.47 -8.86
N PRO A 80 17.87 31.53 -10.16
CA PRO A 80 16.52 31.94 -10.56
C PRO A 80 15.44 31.05 -9.92
N ALA A 81 15.74 29.77 -9.70
CA ALA A 81 14.83 28.85 -9.02
C ALA A 81 14.64 29.22 -7.54
N ALA A 82 15.72 29.55 -6.83
CA ALA A 82 15.67 30.03 -5.44
C ALA A 82 14.88 31.35 -5.32
N ALA A 83 15.07 32.29 -6.26
CA ALA A 83 14.32 33.54 -6.29
C ALA A 83 12.82 33.30 -6.54
N ALA A 84 12.47 32.39 -7.46
CA ALA A 84 11.10 32.00 -7.74
C ALA A 84 10.43 31.32 -6.53
N ALA A 85 11.15 30.42 -5.84
CA ALA A 85 10.65 29.76 -4.63
C ALA A 85 10.38 30.78 -3.50
N ALA A 86 11.30 31.72 -3.28
CA ALA A 86 11.11 32.81 -2.31
C ALA A 86 9.94 33.72 -2.68
N ALA A 87 9.76 34.05 -3.96
CA ALA A 87 8.62 34.82 -4.44
C ALA A 87 7.28 34.07 -4.23
N SER A 88 7.25 32.77 -4.49
CA SER A 88 6.10 31.91 -4.23
C SER A 88 5.75 31.88 -2.74
N LEU A 89 6.74 31.71 -1.86
CA LEU A 89 6.53 31.76 -0.41
C LEU A 89 5.94 33.10 0.04
N ARG A 90 6.49 34.23 -0.44
CA ARG A 90 5.94 35.57 -0.15
C ARG A 90 4.50 35.71 -0.64
N ALA A 91 4.18 35.15 -1.79
CA ALA A 91 2.81 35.15 -2.31
C ALA A 91 1.87 34.31 -1.42
N GLN A 92 2.31 33.15 -0.93
CA GLN A 92 1.52 32.33 0.00
C GLN A 92 1.31 33.03 1.34
N LEU A 93 2.32 33.67 1.92
CA LEU A 93 2.19 34.45 3.16
C LEU A 93 1.24 35.65 2.99
N ARG A 94 1.30 36.36 1.86
CA ARG A 94 0.35 37.45 1.55
C ARG A 94 -1.08 36.95 1.40
N ARG A 95 -1.27 35.83 0.69
CA ARG A 95 -2.57 35.16 0.54
C ARG A 95 -3.07 34.58 1.86
N TRP A 96 -2.16 34.24 2.78
CA TRP A 96 -2.52 33.82 4.11
C TRP A 96 -3.20 34.94 4.86
N SER A 97 -2.59 36.13 4.84
CA SER A 97 -3.11 37.31 5.54
C SER A 97 -4.48 37.77 5.06
N SER A 98 -4.87 37.45 3.81
CA SER A 98 -6.18 37.79 3.29
C SER A 98 -7.24 36.71 3.53
N GLU A 99 -6.89 35.43 3.37
CA GLU A 99 -7.88 34.33 3.32
C GLU A 99 -7.37 32.97 3.83
N GLY A 100 -6.07 32.81 4.11
CA GLY A 100 -5.43 31.49 4.22
C GLY A 100 -5.88 30.64 5.39
N ALA A 101 -6.10 31.23 6.58
CA ALA A 101 -6.58 30.47 7.74
C ALA A 101 -8.00 29.90 7.56
N ARG A 102 -8.76 30.41 6.58
CA ARG A 102 -10.12 29.93 6.28
C ARG A 102 -10.15 28.91 5.14
N ARG A 103 -9.05 28.76 4.38
CA ARG A 103 -8.97 27.88 3.21
C ARG A 103 -8.52 26.48 3.64
N PRO A 104 -9.24 25.40 3.32
CA PRO A 104 -8.88 24.04 3.77
C PRO A 104 -7.44 23.60 3.41
N ALA A 105 -6.90 24.07 2.29
CA ALA A 105 -5.52 23.77 1.84
C ALA A 105 -4.50 24.89 2.13
N GLY A 106 -4.83 25.85 3.00
CA GLY A 106 -3.94 26.98 3.29
C GLY A 106 -2.60 26.54 3.89
N LEU A 107 -2.65 25.66 4.90
CA LEU A 107 -1.47 25.17 5.62
C LEU A 107 -0.58 24.31 4.72
N SER A 108 -1.17 23.43 3.92
CA SER A 108 -0.43 22.60 2.97
C SER A 108 0.22 23.43 1.86
N ALA A 109 -0.49 24.40 1.29
CA ALA A 109 0.09 25.30 0.29
C ALA A 109 1.28 26.12 0.83
N LEU A 110 1.21 26.56 2.10
CA LEU A 110 2.32 27.24 2.77
C LEU A 110 3.49 26.28 3.01
N ALA A 111 3.23 25.09 3.52
CA ALA A 111 4.26 24.08 3.77
C ALA A 111 4.95 23.64 2.47
N ALA A 112 4.20 23.43 1.38
CA ALA A 112 4.76 23.12 0.06
C ALA A 112 5.67 24.24 -0.46
N ALA A 113 5.27 25.50 -0.30
CA ALA A 113 6.12 26.64 -0.69
C ALA A 113 7.39 26.73 0.18
N LEU A 114 7.29 26.43 1.47
CA LEU A 114 8.46 26.38 2.37
C LEU A 114 9.42 25.23 2.00
N LEU A 115 8.90 24.05 1.70
CA LEU A 115 9.71 22.90 1.28
C LEU A 115 10.38 23.16 -0.07
N ALA A 116 9.70 23.81 -1.01
CA ALA A 116 10.31 24.24 -2.27
C ALA A 116 11.46 25.23 -2.03
N ALA A 117 11.27 26.23 -1.16
CA ALA A 117 12.34 27.14 -0.78
C ALA A 117 13.49 26.44 -0.05
N TYR A 118 13.19 25.45 0.80
CA TYR A 118 14.18 24.64 1.50
C TYR A 118 15.02 23.79 0.54
N ARG A 119 14.38 23.18 -0.47
CA ARG A 119 15.07 22.44 -1.53
C ARG A 119 16.10 23.30 -2.24
N GLU A 120 15.71 24.51 -2.65
CA GLU A 120 16.62 25.44 -3.35
C GLU A 120 17.77 25.91 -2.45
N HIS A 121 17.50 26.12 -1.14
CA HIS A 121 18.54 26.38 -0.16
C HIS A 121 19.56 25.24 -0.05
N GLN A 122 19.07 24.00 0.02
CA GLN A 122 19.94 22.81 0.06
C GLN A 122 20.70 22.59 -1.26
N ALA A 123 20.07 22.83 -2.41
CA ALA A 123 20.73 22.78 -3.71
C ALA A 123 21.91 23.77 -3.77
N ALA A 124 21.69 25.03 -3.39
CA ALA A 124 22.75 26.05 -3.36
C ALA A 124 23.89 25.73 -2.36
N ARG A 125 23.57 25.03 -1.26
CA ARG A 125 24.58 24.53 -0.30
C ARG A 125 25.39 23.38 -0.91
N LEU A 126 24.73 22.43 -1.56
CA LEU A 126 25.36 21.31 -2.25
C LEU A 126 26.25 21.77 -3.39
N GLU A 127 25.80 22.71 -4.23
CA GLU A 127 26.60 23.30 -5.31
C GLU A 127 27.87 23.98 -4.77
N ALA A 128 27.76 24.71 -3.66
CA ALA A 128 28.92 25.31 -3.00
C ALA A 128 29.91 24.27 -2.46
N ALA A 129 29.42 23.14 -1.94
CA ALA A 129 30.27 22.03 -1.53
C ALA A 129 30.90 21.31 -2.74
N ALA A 130 30.12 21.12 -3.81
CA ALA A 130 30.52 20.46 -5.04
C ALA A 130 31.66 21.20 -5.77
N ALA A 131 31.80 22.51 -5.57
CA ALA A 131 32.93 23.29 -6.10
C ALA A 131 34.31 22.74 -5.68
N ARG A 132 34.38 21.95 -4.60
CA ARG A 132 35.61 21.31 -4.10
C ARG A 132 35.60 19.79 -4.26
N LEU A 133 34.50 19.21 -4.75
CA LEU A 133 34.27 17.77 -4.82
C LEU A 133 33.82 17.40 -6.24
N PRO A 134 34.77 17.07 -7.15
CA PRO A 134 34.47 16.81 -8.56
C PRO A 134 33.40 15.74 -8.76
N ARG A 135 33.44 14.68 -7.95
CA ARG A 135 32.45 13.60 -8.02
C ARG A 135 31.04 14.09 -7.68
N LEU A 136 30.88 14.86 -6.59
CA LEU A 136 29.59 15.42 -6.21
C LEU A 136 29.06 16.40 -7.28
N HIS A 137 29.94 17.21 -7.86
CA HIS A 137 29.58 18.10 -8.96
C HIS A 137 29.07 17.33 -10.17
N PHE A 138 29.74 16.24 -10.53
CA PHE A 138 29.30 15.36 -11.61
C PHE A 138 27.90 14.78 -11.36
N GLU A 139 27.64 14.23 -10.17
CA GLU A 139 26.32 13.70 -9.80
C GLU A 139 25.23 14.77 -9.91
N LEU A 140 25.44 15.96 -9.34
CA LEU A 140 24.48 17.07 -9.40
C LEU A 140 24.19 17.54 -10.83
N SER A 141 25.22 17.63 -11.66
CA SER A 141 25.09 18.09 -13.05
C SER A 141 24.34 17.10 -13.95
N THR A 142 24.37 15.80 -13.61
CA THR A 142 23.81 14.73 -14.44
C THR A 142 22.41 14.30 -14.00
N LEU A 143 22.07 14.47 -12.72
CA LEU A 143 20.79 14.03 -12.14
C LEU A 143 19.54 14.70 -12.73
N GLY A 144 19.67 15.86 -13.39
CA GLY A 144 18.52 16.59 -13.93
C GLY A 144 17.46 16.87 -12.84
N LEU A 145 17.82 17.69 -11.86
CA LEU A 145 17.03 17.92 -10.64
C LEU A 145 15.60 18.41 -10.95
N GLY A 146 14.65 17.48 -10.95
CA GLY A 146 13.23 17.77 -11.00
C GLY A 146 12.70 18.32 -9.68
N PRO A 147 11.49 18.92 -9.66
CA PRO A 147 10.96 19.53 -8.45
C PRO A 147 10.66 18.55 -7.32
N GLU A 148 10.47 17.27 -7.65
CA GLU A 148 10.15 16.20 -6.70
C GLU A 148 11.39 15.61 -6.02
N VAL A 149 12.60 15.94 -6.51
CA VAL A 149 13.85 15.45 -5.93
C VAL A 149 14.15 16.22 -4.65
N GLN A 150 14.33 15.51 -3.55
CA GLN A 150 14.79 16.09 -2.29
C GLN A 150 16.30 16.01 -2.21
N LEU A 151 16.90 17.05 -1.65
CA LEU A 151 18.33 17.23 -1.55
C LEU A 151 18.69 17.72 -0.16
N GLU A 152 19.83 17.27 0.35
CA GLU A 152 20.33 17.75 1.62
C GLU A 152 21.85 17.67 1.75
N LEU A 153 22.44 18.76 2.24
CA LEU A 153 23.81 18.77 2.72
C LEU A 153 23.84 18.69 4.26
N GLN A 154 24.31 17.57 4.77
CA GLN A 154 24.63 17.37 6.18
C GLN A 154 26.11 17.66 6.45
N SER A 155 26.52 17.59 7.72
CA SER A 155 27.91 17.87 8.12
C SER A 155 28.94 16.94 7.48
N GLN A 156 28.56 15.70 7.18
CA GLN A 156 29.44 14.66 6.63
C GLN A 156 28.82 13.89 5.45
N GLN A 157 27.64 14.27 4.98
CA GLN A 157 26.93 13.54 3.93
C GLN A 157 26.21 14.48 2.96
N ALA A 158 26.19 14.09 1.69
CA ALA A 158 25.30 14.64 0.68
C ALA A 158 24.22 13.60 0.37
N CYS A 159 22.97 13.95 0.63
CA CYS A 159 21.83 13.03 0.52
C CYS A 159 20.92 13.46 -0.63
N PHE A 160 20.44 12.47 -1.37
CA PHE A 160 19.51 12.60 -2.47
C PHE A 160 18.34 11.66 -2.20
N ALA A 161 17.10 12.16 -2.29
CA ALA A 161 15.92 11.33 -2.30
C ALA A 161 15.17 11.54 -3.62
N VAL A 162 15.15 10.52 -4.46
CA VAL A 162 14.67 10.58 -5.83
C VAL A 162 13.44 9.69 -5.98
N PRO A 163 12.26 10.26 -6.27
CA PRO A 163 11.06 9.49 -6.58
C PRO A 163 11.22 8.68 -7.87
N LEU A 164 10.96 7.38 -7.80
CA LEU A 164 10.95 6.48 -8.95
C LEU A 164 9.57 6.53 -9.64
N ALA A 165 9.23 7.68 -10.20
CA ALA A 165 7.90 7.97 -10.75
C ALA A 165 7.46 7.04 -11.90
N SER A 166 8.39 6.35 -12.54
CA SER A 166 8.10 5.38 -13.60
C SER A 166 7.53 4.05 -13.08
N LEU A 167 7.55 3.81 -11.77
CA LEU A 167 7.03 2.58 -11.17
C LEU A 167 5.54 2.71 -10.86
N ASP A 168 4.71 1.98 -11.59
CA ASP A 168 3.28 1.87 -11.28
C ASP A 168 3.03 0.79 -10.23
N LEU A 169 2.59 1.23 -9.04
CA LEU A 169 2.25 0.35 -7.92
C LEU A 169 0.75 0.01 -7.89
N SER A 170 -0.04 0.56 -8.80
CA SER A 170 -1.51 0.45 -8.79
C SER A 170 -1.96 -0.99 -8.96
N ARG A 171 -1.33 -1.74 -9.88
CA ARG A 171 -1.66 -3.16 -10.10
C ARG A 171 -1.36 -3.99 -8.86
N LEU A 172 -0.17 -3.85 -8.28
CA LEU A 172 0.19 -4.53 -7.04
C LEU A 172 -0.82 -4.20 -5.94
N LEU A 173 -1.12 -2.92 -5.71
CA LEU A 173 -2.06 -2.52 -4.67
C LEU A 173 -3.50 -3.00 -4.90
N ASN A 174 -3.95 -3.08 -6.16
CA ASN A 174 -5.26 -3.63 -6.49
C ASN A 174 -5.31 -5.14 -6.18
N LEU A 175 -4.28 -5.89 -6.57
CA LEU A 175 -4.13 -7.30 -6.23
C LEU A 175 -4.09 -7.46 -4.70
N VAL A 176 -3.32 -6.64 -4.00
CA VAL A 176 -3.29 -6.63 -2.54
C VAL A 176 -4.67 -6.40 -1.94
N ARG A 177 -5.41 -5.37 -2.39
CA ARG A 177 -6.77 -5.08 -1.91
C ARG A 177 -7.75 -6.22 -2.19
N GLN A 178 -7.55 -6.93 -3.29
CA GLN A 178 -8.39 -8.07 -3.67
C GLN A 178 -8.09 -9.32 -2.84
N TYR A 179 -6.84 -9.49 -2.36
CA TYR A 179 -6.39 -10.76 -1.75
C TYR A 179 -5.99 -10.68 -0.27
N GLY A 180 -5.75 -9.49 0.26
CA GLY A 180 -5.51 -9.22 1.67
C GLY A 180 -6.66 -8.35 2.19
N GLY A 181 -7.29 -8.76 3.28
CA GLY A 181 -8.37 -8.00 3.92
C GLY A 181 -8.07 -6.51 4.01
N GLN A 182 -9.14 -5.71 3.93
CA GLN A 182 -9.18 -4.25 4.00
C GLN A 182 -7.88 -3.61 4.51
N LEU A 183 -7.28 -2.73 3.70
CA LEU A 183 -6.34 -1.73 4.24
C LEU A 183 -6.95 -1.18 5.53
N PRO A 184 -6.18 -1.00 6.62
CA PRO A 184 -6.70 -0.36 7.79
C PRO A 184 -7.36 0.94 7.34
N ALA A 185 -8.67 1.06 7.59
CA ALA A 185 -9.37 2.31 7.38
C ALA A 185 -8.58 3.41 8.12
N PRO A 186 -8.50 4.63 7.58
CA PRO A 186 -7.88 5.73 8.31
C PRO A 186 -8.49 5.75 9.71
N SER A 187 -7.64 5.54 10.71
CA SER A 187 -8.05 5.37 12.09
C SER A 187 -8.94 6.54 12.50
N PRO A 188 -10.14 6.31 13.06
CA PRO A 188 -10.94 7.40 13.60
C PRO A 188 -10.15 8.10 14.71
N PRO A 189 -10.36 9.42 14.89
CA PRO A 189 -9.64 10.18 15.91
C PRO A 189 -9.87 9.53 17.29
N PRO A 190 -8.83 9.44 18.14
CA PRO A 190 -9.00 8.93 19.48
C PRO A 190 -9.87 9.91 20.27
N GLY A 191 -11.07 9.49 20.64
CA GLY A 191 -11.94 10.26 21.54
C GLY A 191 -13.43 10.15 21.23
N THR A 192 -14.01 8.96 21.35
CA THR A 192 -15.41 8.84 21.78
C THR A 192 -15.47 7.77 22.85
N ASP A 193 -15.06 8.15 24.06
CA ASP A 193 -15.37 7.42 25.27
C ASP A 193 -16.86 7.59 25.57
N THR A 194 -17.69 6.68 25.07
CA THR A 194 -18.98 6.36 25.72
C THR A 194 -18.74 5.23 26.70
N SER A 195 -18.24 5.60 27.87
CA SER A 195 -18.31 4.79 29.08
C SER A 195 -19.35 5.40 30.01
N GLN A 196 -20.55 4.83 30.06
CA GLN A 196 -21.35 4.87 31.29
C GLN A 196 -21.91 3.49 31.55
N ALA A 197 -21.30 2.86 32.56
CA ALA A 197 -21.63 1.59 33.14
C ALA A 197 -22.90 1.69 34.00
N ALA A 198 -23.59 0.57 34.06
CA ALA A 198 -24.68 0.29 34.98
C ALA A 198 -24.22 0.39 36.45
N GLY A 199 -25.06 0.99 37.28
CA GLY A 199 -24.98 0.98 38.74
C GLY A 199 -26.37 1.18 39.32
N ALA A 200 -26.95 0.10 39.84
CA ALA A 200 -28.12 0.14 40.70
C ALA A 200 -27.71 0.66 42.08
N ASP A 201 -28.46 1.57 42.69
CA ASP A 201 -29.35 1.24 43.82
C ASP A 201 -30.07 2.48 44.40
N SER A 202 -31.30 2.25 44.88
CA SER A 202 -32.04 2.99 45.92
C SER A 202 -32.31 4.52 45.79
N SER A 203 -33.59 4.86 45.58
CA SER A 203 -34.48 5.57 46.54
C SER A 203 -35.48 6.51 45.86
N ALA A 204 -36.77 6.19 46.02
CA ALA A 204 -37.92 7.07 45.80
C ALA A 204 -38.15 7.92 47.08
N PRO A 205 -38.95 9.01 47.08
CA PRO A 205 -40.41 8.85 46.98
C PRO A 205 -41.20 9.97 46.26
N ALA A 206 -42.47 9.59 46.02
CA ALA A 206 -43.70 10.39 46.04
C ALA A 206 -44.19 11.09 44.74
N ALA A 207 -45.24 10.46 44.17
CA ALA A 207 -46.27 10.99 43.27
C ALA A 207 -47.20 12.02 44.00
N PRO A 208 -48.29 12.61 43.43
CA PRO A 208 -49.33 12.03 42.55
C PRO A 208 -49.73 12.92 41.35
N GLY A 209 -50.57 12.54 40.38
CA GLY A 209 -51.36 11.34 40.19
C GLY A 209 -52.27 11.45 38.96
N ALA A 210 -53.07 10.40 38.78
CA ALA A 210 -54.30 10.26 37.98
C ALA A 210 -54.19 10.42 36.44
N GLY A 211 -54.73 9.55 35.60
CA GLY A 211 -55.52 8.34 35.85
C GLY A 211 -56.02 7.73 34.53
N ALA A 212 -55.97 6.40 34.50
CA ALA A 212 -56.98 5.45 34.01
C ALA A 212 -57.23 5.19 32.49
N ALA A 213 -57.22 3.87 32.23
CA ALA A 213 -57.99 3.03 31.29
C ALA A 213 -57.42 2.86 29.86
N SER A 214 -56.80 1.72 29.50
CA SER A 214 -57.35 0.35 29.27
C SER A 214 -58.25 0.31 28.02
N ALA A 215 -58.22 -0.64 27.08
CA ALA A 215 -57.66 -2.00 26.98
C ALA A 215 -57.54 -2.35 25.47
N SER A 216 -56.48 -3.06 25.04
CA SER A 216 -56.46 -4.50 24.69
C SER A 216 -57.10 -4.96 23.36
N ALA A 217 -56.24 -5.65 22.57
CA ALA A 217 -56.48 -6.93 21.88
C ALA A 217 -57.38 -6.90 20.61
N SER A 218 -57.20 -7.68 19.53
CA SER A 218 -56.32 -8.80 19.18
C SER A 218 -56.73 -9.34 17.79
N VAL A 219 -55.77 -9.81 16.95
CA VAL A 219 -55.71 -11.15 16.26
C VAL A 219 -56.84 -11.53 15.24
N PRO A 220 -56.64 -12.37 14.18
CA PRO A 220 -55.51 -12.65 13.28
C PRO A 220 -55.98 -12.97 11.80
N PRO A 221 -55.44 -13.94 10.99
CA PRO A 221 -55.15 -13.71 9.56
C PRO A 221 -55.80 -14.74 8.58
N GLY A 222 -55.42 -14.70 7.30
CA GLY A 222 -55.39 -15.90 6.43
C GLY A 222 -55.70 -15.69 4.94
N ASN A 223 -54.72 -16.08 4.09
CA ASN A 223 -54.77 -16.79 2.78
C ASN A 223 -55.67 -16.25 1.64
N ALA A 224 -55.48 -16.52 0.34
CA ALA A 224 -54.43 -16.98 -0.59
C ALA A 224 -55.10 -16.96 -1.99
N ASP A 225 -54.33 -17.25 -3.06
CA ASP A 225 -54.75 -17.60 -4.44
C ASP A 225 -55.19 -16.46 -5.38
N ASP A 226 -54.97 -16.46 -6.71
CA ASP A 226 -54.13 -17.16 -7.71
C ASP A 226 -54.53 -16.53 -9.09
N VAL A 227 -53.86 -16.92 -10.18
CA VAL A 227 -54.35 -16.98 -11.59
C VAL A 227 -53.90 -15.91 -12.64
N LEU A 228 -52.91 -16.35 -13.44
CA LEU A 228 -52.72 -16.42 -14.92
C LEU A 228 -52.68 -15.21 -15.89
N GLU A 229 -51.67 -15.33 -16.79
CA GLU A 229 -51.30 -14.69 -18.09
C GLU A 229 -52.43 -14.66 -19.19
N PRO A 230 -52.26 -14.24 -20.49
CA PRO A 230 -51.03 -14.04 -21.30
C PRO A 230 -51.00 -13.00 -22.46
N MET A 231 -49.82 -12.96 -23.11
CA MET A 231 -49.47 -12.69 -24.54
C MET A 231 -50.05 -11.50 -25.32
N GLU A 232 -49.16 -10.74 -25.98
CA GLU A 232 -49.01 -10.73 -27.46
C GLU A 232 -47.87 -9.79 -27.95
N VAL A 233 -47.21 -10.21 -29.03
CA VAL A 233 -46.17 -9.57 -29.88
C VAL A 233 -46.83 -9.57 -31.28
N PRO A 234 -46.68 -8.62 -32.24
CA PRO A 234 -45.38 -8.33 -32.89
C PRO A 234 -45.18 -7.00 -33.67
N SER A 235 -43.94 -6.83 -34.16
CA SER A 235 -43.63 -6.63 -35.60
C SER A 235 -43.02 -5.31 -36.10
N ALA A 236 -41.84 -5.50 -36.69
CA ALA A 236 -41.33 -4.96 -37.96
C ALA A 236 -40.86 -3.49 -38.13
N ALA A 237 -39.62 -3.43 -38.63
CA ALA A 237 -38.81 -2.34 -39.19
C ALA A 237 -39.39 -1.81 -40.55
N PRO A 238 -38.70 -1.02 -41.43
CA PRO A 238 -37.33 -0.47 -41.38
C PRO A 238 -37.12 0.98 -41.94
N ALA A 239 -35.86 1.42 -41.83
CA ALA A 239 -35.06 2.25 -42.75
C ALA A 239 -35.61 3.55 -43.40
N GLY A 240 -34.86 4.65 -43.22
CA GLY A 240 -34.92 5.83 -44.08
C GLY A 240 -33.87 6.88 -43.73
N GLN A 241 -32.80 6.96 -44.54
CA GLN A 241 -31.82 8.05 -44.52
C GLN A 241 -32.49 9.36 -44.94
N TYR A 242 -32.32 10.45 -44.19
CA TYR A 242 -32.36 11.80 -44.73
C TYR A 242 -31.36 12.72 -44.03
N GLN A 243 -30.44 13.22 -44.84
CA GLN A 243 -29.44 14.22 -44.54
C GLN A 243 -30.11 15.60 -44.67
N ARG A 244 -30.16 16.38 -43.59
CA ARG A 244 -30.39 17.83 -43.67
C ARG A 244 -29.75 18.54 -42.48
N GLN A 245 -28.75 19.36 -42.80
CA GLN A 245 -28.28 20.46 -41.97
C GLN A 245 -29.47 21.33 -41.58
N GLN A 246 -29.60 21.68 -40.29
CA GLN A 246 -29.84 23.05 -39.86
C GLN A 246 -29.74 23.19 -38.33
N GLN A 247 -28.97 24.20 -37.96
CA GLN A 247 -28.89 24.92 -36.69
C GLN A 247 -30.18 24.89 -35.87
N ARG A 248 -30.09 24.52 -34.58
CA ARG A 248 -30.91 25.11 -33.53
C ARG A 248 -30.21 25.11 -32.17
N GLN A 249 -30.44 26.21 -31.47
CA GLN A 249 -30.20 26.47 -30.06
C GLN A 249 -30.79 25.34 -29.17
N PRO A 250 -30.21 25.06 -28.00
CA PRO A 250 -30.75 24.06 -27.09
C PRO A 250 -32.00 24.58 -26.38
N GLN A 251 -33.14 23.94 -26.65
CA GLN A 251 -34.33 23.97 -25.80
C GLN A 251 -34.12 23.02 -24.60
N GLN A 252 -34.41 23.54 -23.41
CA GLN A 252 -34.64 22.77 -22.21
C GLN A 252 -35.92 21.94 -22.37
N GLU A 253 -35.83 20.63 -22.13
CA GLU A 253 -36.96 19.81 -21.69
C GLU A 253 -36.43 18.70 -20.77
N GLY A 254 -37.17 18.49 -19.67
CA GLY A 254 -36.73 17.75 -18.50
C GLY A 254 -36.55 16.25 -18.72
N ALA A 255 -35.54 15.70 -18.05
CA ALA A 255 -35.39 14.28 -17.84
C ALA A 255 -35.45 13.99 -16.34
N ALA A 256 -36.33 13.04 -16.01
CA ALA A 256 -36.66 12.56 -14.69
C ALA A 256 -35.44 12.05 -13.92
N ALA A 257 -35.49 12.25 -12.60
CA ALA A 257 -34.54 11.75 -11.63
C ALA A 257 -34.51 10.21 -11.62
N ALA A 258 -33.42 9.63 -12.11
CA ALA A 258 -32.98 8.30 -11.74
C ALA A 258 -31.70 8.46 -10.91
N GLY A 259 -31.70 7.90 -9.70
CA GLY A 259 -30.66 8.09 -8.69
C GLY A 259 -29.28 7.70 -9.20
N ALA A 260 -28.43 8.71 -9.43
CA ALA A 260 -27.00 8.54 -9.56
C ALA A 260 -26.46 8.20 -8.17
N GLY A 261 -26.20 6.91 -7.93
CA GLY A 261 -25.30 6.50 -6.86
C GLY A 261 -23.99 7.25 -7.06
N ALA A 262 -23.64 8.09 -6.08
CA ALA A 262 -22.41 8.87 -6.11
C ALA A 262 -21.25 7.91 -6.35
N ALA A 263 -20.57 8.06 -7.49
CA ALA A 263 -19.34 7.35 -7.75
C ALA A 263 -18.40 7.60 -6.55
N PRO A 264 -17.79 6.54 -5.98
CA PRO A 264 -16.90 6.70 -4.86
C PRO A 264 -15.81 7.72 -5.22
N PRO A 265 -15.41 8.60 -4.30
CA PRO A 265 -14.39 9.61 -4.57
C PRO A 265 -13.12 8.93 -5.11
N PRO A 266 -12.42 9.54 -6.08
CA PRO A 266 -11.19 8.98 -6.63
C PRO A 266 -10.22 8.71 -5.47
N ALA A 267 -9.68 7.49 -5.42
CA ALA A 267 -8.71 7.11 -4.41
C ALA A 267 -7.50 8.08 -4.48
N PRO A 268 -6.91 8.45 -3.33
CA PRO A 268 -5.76 9.34 -3.33
C PRO A 268 -4.61 8.75 -4.17
N PRO A 269 -3.82 9.60 -4.86
CA PRO A 269 -2.69 9.14 -5.65
C PRO A 269 -1.70 8.38 -4.75
N ILE A 270 -1.26 7.21 -5.24
CA ILE A 270 -0.32 6.38 -4.51
C ILE A 270 1.05 7.08 -4.54
N PRO A 271 1.67 7.34 -3.39
CA PRO A 271 3.00 7.93 -3.35
C PRO A 271 4.02 6.99 -4.05
N PRO A 272 4.96 7.53 -4.84
CA PRO A 272 5.97 6.73 -5.50
C PRO A 272 6.95 6.10 -4.51
N LEU A 273 7.63 5.04 -4.93
CA LEU A 273 8.84 4.56 -4.24
C LEU A 273 9.92 5.65 -4.33
N VAL A 274 10.64 5.88 -3.23
CA VAL A 274 11.71 6.88 -3.20
C VAL A 274 13.04 6.18 -2.98
N LEU A 275 13.98 6.39 -3.89
CA LEU A 275 15.35 5.93 -3.75
C LEU A 275 16.18 6.97 -3.02
N GLN A 276 16.79 6.59 -1.91
CA GLN A 276 17.69 7.44 -1.17
C GLN A 276 19.14 7.04 -1.44
N ALA A 277 19.98 8.02 -1.73
CA ALA A 277 21.41 7.87 -1.91
C ALA A 277 22.16 8.86 -1.01
N ALA A 278 23.02 8.35 -0.12
CA ALA A 278 23.81 9.15 0.80
C ALA A 278 25.31 8.96 0.52
N PHE A 279 25.96 10.01 0.02
CA PHE A 279 27.41 10.03 -0.19
C PHE A 279 28.11 10.56 1.04
N ARG A 280 29.13 9.85 1.54
CA ARG A 280 29.96 10.40 2.62
C ARG A 280 30.94 11.42 2.05
N LEU A 281 30.94 12.60 2.66
CA LEU A 281 31.86 13.66 2.32
C LEU A 281 33.23 13.35 2.95
N PRO A 282 34.33 13.53 2.21
CA PRO A 282 35.65 13.42 2.79
C PRO A 282 35.87 14.56 3.81
N PRO A 283 36.65 14.32 4.89
CA PRO A 283 37.02 15.39 5.78
C PRO A 283 37.78 16.48 5.00
N PRO A 284 37.64 17.76 5.37
CA PRO A 284 38.16 18.89 4.58
C PRO A 284 39.69 18.90 4.42
N SER A 285 40.41 18.11 5.23
CA SER A 285 41.87 17.95 5.18
C SER A 285 42.35 16.77 4.34
N SER A 286 41.47 15.83 3.98
CA SER A 286 41.86 14.71 3.13
C SER A 286 41.53 15.09 1.69
N GLY A 287 42.51 15.14 0.80
CA GLY A 287 42.27 15.18 -0.65
C GLY A 287 41.66 13.88 -1.21
N ALA A 288 40.91 13.15 -0.38
CA ALA A 288 40.24 11.92 -0.74
C ALA A 288 38.99 12.22 -1.59
N ASP A 289 38.66 11.29 -2.48
CA ASP A 289 37.46 11.39 -3.30
C ASP A 289 36.22 11.02 -2.47
N LEU A 290 35.04 11.36 -3.01
CA LEU A 290 33.74 11.01 -2.43
C LEU A 290 33.59 9.48 -2.34
N SER A 291 33.01 8.97 -1.25
CA SER A 291 32.73 7.53 -1.14
C SER A 291 31.62 7.09 -2.10
N ASP A 292 31.52 5.79 -2.36
CA ASP A 292 30.30 5.21 -2.94
C ASP A 292 29.07 5.57 -2.07
N PRO A 293 27.89 5.72 -2.69
CA PRO A 293 26.67 6.07 -1.97
C PRO A 293 26.15 4.88 -1.16
N GLU A 294 25.67 5.17 0.04
CA GLU A 294 24.78 4.27 0.77
C GLU A 294 23.38 4.40 0.16
N LEU A 295 22.88 3.30 -0.40
CA LEU A 295 21.59 3.25 -1.10
C LEU A 295 20.53 2.60 -0.22
N SER A 296 19.35 3.21 -0.15
CA SER A 296 18.18 2.63 0.50
C SER A 296 16.90 2.93 -0.27
N LEU A 297 15.87 2.09 -0.08
CA LEU A 297 14.57 2.26 -0.72
C LEU A 297 13.54 2.58 0.36
N HIS A 298 12.93 3.76 0.26
CA HIS A 298 11.83 4.13 1.14
C HIS A 298 10.51 3.69 0.52
N VAL A 299 9.84 2.76 1.21
CA VAL A 299 8.58 2.17 0.78
C VAL A 299 7.43 2.99 1.38
N PRO A 300 6.42 3.41 0.58
CA PRO A 300 5.25 4.07 1.09
C PRO A 300 4.62 3.38 2.30
N PRO A 301 4.10 4.12 3.30
CA PRO A 301 3.43 3.55 4.46
C PRO A 301 2.31 2.57 4.09
N ALA A 302 1.58 2.86 3.00
CA ALA A 302 0.52 2.00 2.48
C ALA A 302 1.04 0.60 2.10
N LEU A 303 2.28 0.50 1.59
CA LEU A 303 2.94 -0.77 1.27
C LEU A 303 3.71 -1.35 2.46
N ALA A 304 4.29 -0.51 3.31
CA ALA A 304 4.98 -0.94 4.52
C ALA A 304 4.04 -1.64 5.51
N ALA A 305 2.81 -1.15 5.67
CA ALA A 305 1.78 -1.78 6.51
C ALA A 305 1.36 -3.18 6.02
N LEU A 306 1.69 -3.52 4.78
CA LEU A 306 1.36 -4.79 4.12
C LEU A 306 2.52 -5.80 4.18
N GLN A 307 3.73 -5.35 4.57
CA GLN A 307 4.86 -6.24 4.80
C GLN A 307 4.67 -6.98 6.13
N PRO A 308 5.05 -8.27 6.23
CA PRO A 308 5.06 -8.97 7.50
C PRO A 308 5.98 -8.22 8.48
N PRO A 309 5.67 -8.16 9.80
CA PRO A 309 6.49 -7.45 10.76
C PRO A 309 7.91 -8.05 10.74
N SER A 310 8.86 -7.30 10.18
CA SER A 310 10.28 -7.62 10.32
C SER A 310 10.63 -7.44 11.79
N SER A 311 11.26 -8.45 12.40
CA SER A 311 11.71 -8.38 13.79
C SER A 311 12.71 -7.23 13.98
N GLY A 312 12.20 -6.08 14.44
CA GLY A 312 12.93 -5.00 15.11
C GLY A 312 13.62 -3.95 14.23
N THR A 313 12.97 -2.81 13.99
CA THR A 313 13.43 -1.43 14.31
C THR A 313 12.42 -0.40 13.77
N ASP A 314 12.24 0.70 14.51
CA ASP A 314 11.26 1.76 14.26
C ASP A 314 11.38 2.43 12.88
N TYR A 315 10.21 2.79 12.32
CA TYR A 315 9.96 3.60 11.11
C TYR A 315 10.74 3.27 9.83
N GLY A 316 10.11 2.45 8.97
CA GLY A 316 9.95 2.70 7.53
C GLY A 316 11.17 2.63 6.59
N THR A 317 12.38 2.42 7.09
CA THR A 317 13.59 2.37 6.24
C THR A 317 14.09 0.93 6.15
N VAL A 318 13.87 0.28 5.00
CA VAL A 318 14.52 -1.00 4.71
C VAL A 318 15.97 -0.68 4.31
N ASN A 319 16.88 -0.77 5.28
CA ASN A 319 18.32 -0.69 5.02
C ASN A 319 18.78 -1.96 4.32
N ILE A 320 18.79 -1.95 2.99
CA ILE A 320 19.40 -3.01 2.20
C ILE A 320 20.91 -2.75 2.16
N ARG A 321 21.62 -3.23 3.18
CA ARG A 321 23.09 -3.32 3.10
C ARG A 321 23.42 -4.39 2.07
N ASN A 322 24.17 -4.02 1.03
CA ASN A 322 24.84 -4.97 0.15
C ASN A 322 25.90 -5.74 0.97
N ASP A 323 25.49 -6.81 1.65
CA ASP A 323 26.43 -7.77 2.23
C ASP A 323 26.99 -8.65 1.10
N ILE A 324 27.94 -8.10 0.34
CA ILE A 324 28.82 -8.89 -0.52
C ILE A 324 29.96 -9.41 0.36
N LYS A 325 29.70 -10.51 1.09
CA LYS A 325 30.79 -11.36 1.56
C LYS A 325 31.14 -12.33 0.44
N GLN A 326 32.35 -12.17 -0.07
CA GLN A 326 32.98 -13.03 -1.07
C GLN A 326 32.76 -14.52 -0.75
N GLU A 327 32.05 -15.25 -1.63
CA GLU A 327 32.01 -16.70 -1.60
C GLU A 327 33.41 -17.25 -1.90
N LYS A 328 34.10 -17.69 -0.84
CA LYS A 328 35.27 -18.55 -0.97
C LYS A 328 34.80 -19.97 -1.32
N LYS A 329 35.11 -20.36 -2.56
CA LYS A 329 35.20 -21.72 -3.08
C LYS A 329 35.75 -22.70 -2.02
N LEU A 330 34.95 -23.68 -1.61
CA LEU A 330 35.40 -24.83 -0.83
C LEU A 330 35.08 -26.12 -1.58
N ASP A 331 36.14 -26.88 -1.83
CA ASP A 331 36.16 -28.15 -2.55
C ASP A 331 35.52 -29.29 -1.74
N PHE A 332 34.81 -30.18 -2.44
CA PHE A 332 34.30 -31.46 -1.93
C PHE A 332 35.42 -32.51 -1.80
N PRO A 333 35.27 -33.47 -0.86
CA PRO A 333 35.48 -34.86 -1.24
C PRO A 333 34.43 -35.84 -0.69
N HIS A 334 34.37 -37.00 -1.38
CA HIS A 334 33.46 -38.15 -1.21
C HIS A 334 33.53 -38.88 0.17
N GLY A 335 32.43 -39.57 0.51
CA GLY A 335 32.16 -40.36 1.76
C GLY A 335 32.95 -41.67 1.91
N PRO A 336 32.45 -42.77 2.56
CA PRO A 336 31.08 -43.08 3.05
C PRO A 336 30.99 -43.80 4.45
N SER A 337 29.75 -44.09 4.93
CA SER A 337 29.29 -45.39 5.53
C SER A 337 28.37 -45.34 6.78
N ARG A 338 27.13 -45.86 6.58
CA ARG A 338 26.22 -46.73 7.38
C ARG A 338 25.90 -46.49 8.88
N GLY A 339 24.58 -46.53 9.17
CA GLY A 339 23.99 -47.09 10.40
C GLY A 339 22.62 -46.50 10.79
N PRO A 340 21.52 -47.28 10.92
CA PRO A 340 20.16 -46.75 11.10
C PRO A 340 19.73 -46.69 12.58
N SER A 341 18.95 -45.67 12.96
CA SER A 341 18.16 -45.70 14.20
C SER A 341 16.77 -45.15 13.96
N ALA A 342 15.79 -46.02 14.18
CA ALA A 342 14.36 -45.73 14.17
C ALA A 342 14.02 -44.68 15.25
N GLY A 343 13.22 -43.69 14.86
CA GLY A 343 12.60 -42.72 15.74
C GLY A 343 11.26 -42.32 15.17
N SER A 344 10.21 -43.00 15.62
CA SER A 344 8.82 -42.62 15.42
C SER A 344 8.60 -41.22 16.01
N GLY A 345 8.47 -40.23 15.14
CA GLY A 345 8.18 -38.84 15.49
C GLY A 345 7.07 -38.34 14.59
N VAL A 346 5.88 -38.20 15.16
CA VAL A 346 4.76 -37.48 14.54
C VAL A 346 5.23 -36.02 14.32
N PRO A 347 5.22 -35.47 13.09
CA PRO A 347 5.51 -34.07 12.91
C PRO A 347 4.30 -33.25 13.39
N SER A 348 4.47 -32.61 14.55
CA SER A 348 3.62 -31.51 15.00
C SER A 348 3.67 -30.39 13.95
N ALA A 349 2.50 -30.01 13.46
CA ALA A 349 2.29 -29.00 12.44
C ALA A 349 2.70 -27.59 12.94
N ALA A 350 3.99 -27.30 12.88
CA ALA A 350 4.48 -25.94 12.65
C ALA A 350 4.77 -25.82 11.15
N ALA A 351 3.71 -25.66 10.35
CA ALA A 351 3.86 -25.34 8.93
C ALA A 351 4.58 -23.99 8.83
N ALA A 352 5.85 -24.02 8.41
CA ALA A 352 6.54 -22.83 7.95
C ALA A 352 5.66 -22.20 6.86
N THR A 353 5.14 -21.01 7.13
CA THR A 353 4.10 -20.37 6.31
C THR A 353 4.65 -20.10 4.91
N SER A 354 4.32 -20.96 3.93
CA SER A 354 4.62 -20.80 2.49
C SER A 354 3.78 -19.68 1.83
N ALA A 355 3.32 -18.71 2.62
CA ALA A 355 2.56 -17.59 2.11
C ALA A 355 3.48 -16.63 1.38
N LEU A 356 3.09 -16.21 0.17
CA LEU A 356 3.76 -15.11 -0.49
C LEU A 356 3.54 -13.83 0.35
N PRO A 357 4.59 -13.01 0.53
CA PRO A 357 4.40 -11.70 1.13
C PRO A 357 3.51 -10.85 0.22
N LEU A 358 2.76 -9.93 0.81
CA LEU A 358 1.81 -9.07 0.08
C LEU A 358 2.52 -8.03 -0.79
N VAL A 359 3.77 -7.73 -0.42
CA VAL A 359 4.71 -6.90 -1.17
C VAL A 359 5.99 -7.73 -1.32
N PRO A 360 6.57 -7.86 -2.53
CA PRO A 360 7.82 -8.57 -2.70
C PRO A 360 8.94 -7.90 -1.89
N ALA A 361 9.94 -8.68 -1.49
CA ALA A 361 11.18 -8.13 -0.98
C ALA A 361 11.91 -7.44 -2.15
N LEU A 362 11.69 -6.14 -2.28
CA LEU A 362 12.26 -5.33 -3.36
C LEU A 362 13.76 -5.17 -3.14
N MET A 363 14.55 -5.70 -4.07
CA MET A 363 16.01 -5.63 -4.02
C MET A 363 16.53 -4.61 -5.05
N LEU A 364 17.42 -3.73 -4.59
CA LEU A 364 18.13 -2.81 -5.48
C LEU A 364 19.19 -3.57 -6.30
N PRO A 365 19.46 -3.15 -7.56
CA PRO A 365 20.60 -3.67 -8.29
C PRO A 365 21.93 -3.27 -7.61
N PRO A 366 23.01 -4.03 -7.84
CA PRO A 366 24.31 -3.70 -7.28
C PRO A 366 24.85 -2.37 -7.85
N TRP A 367 25.43 -1.55 -6.98
CA TRP A 367 26.17 -0.36 -7.37
C TRP A 367 27.56 -0.72 -7.90
N SER A 368 28.05 0.01 -8.90
CA SER A 368 29.42 -0.10 -9.41
C SER A 368 30.16 1.22 -9.21
N PRO A 369 31.46 1.22 -8.83
CA PRO A 369 32.18 2.46 -8.49
C PRO A 369 32.25 3.52 -9.60
N HIS A 370 32.12 3.08 -10.87
CA HIS A 370 32.21 3.95 -12.04
C HIS A 370 30.86 4.48 -12.51
N MET A 371 29.75 3.96 -11.97
CA MET A 371 28.39 4.37 -12.31
C MET A 371 28.02 5.63 -11.53
N CYS A 372 27.19 6.49 -12.11
CA CYS A 372 26.59 7.64 -11.42
C CYS A 372 25.10 7.41 -11.15
N LEU A 373 24.49 8.28 -10.36
CA LEU A 373 23.08 8.17 -10.03
C LEU A 373 22.19 8.31 -11.27
N ALA A 374 22.56 9.16 -12.23
CA ALA A 374 21.78 9.34 -13.47
C ALA A 374 21.70 8.04 -14.29
N GLU A 375 22.71 7.18 -14.24
CA GLU A 375 22.72 5.85 -14.85
C GLU A 375 22.05 4.79 -13.96
N PHE A 376 22.27 4.86 -12.65
CA PHE A 376 21.74 3.88 -11.70
C PHE A 376 20.22 3.96 -11.53
N LEU A 377 19.65 5.16 -11.49
CA LEU A 377 18.21 5.37 -11.27
C LEU A 377 17.33 4.64 -12.30
N PRO A 378 17.53 4.77 -13.63
CA PRO A 378 16.73 4.02 -14.60
C PRO A 378 16.92 2.51 -14.48
N LEU A 379 18.15 2.04 -14.22
CA LEU A 379 18.43 0.61 -13.98
C LEU A 379 17.69 0.09 -12.74
N ALA A 380 17.70 0.85 -11.64
CA ALA A 380 16.97 0.51 -10.43
C ALA A 380 15.47 0.47 -10.67
N ALA A 381 14.92 1.46 -11.37
CA ALA A 381 13.50 1.49 -11.73
C ALA A 381 13.12 0.27 -12.60
N GLU A 382 13.88 -0.07 -13.63
CA GLU A 382 13.62 -1.23 -14.47
C GLU A 382 13.62 -2.54 -13.65
N ARG A 383 14.65 -2.74 -12.81
CA ARG A 383 14.80 -3.95 -11.99
C ARG A 383 13.72 -4.10 -10.93
N LEU A 384 13.34 -2.99 -10.28
CA LEU A 384 12.25 -2.99 -9.32
C LEU A 384 10.90 -3.23 -10.01
N GLY A 385 10.67 -2.63 -11.18
CA GLY A 385 9.48 -2.85 -11.99
C GLY A 385 9.33 -4.32 -12.39
N ALA A 386 10.41 -4.94 -12.87
CA ALA A 386 10.42 -6.36 -13.21
C ALA A 386 10.12 -7.27 -11.99
N GLN A 387 10.62 -6.93 -10.80
CA GLN A 387 10.30 -7.68 -9.57
C GLN A 387 8.82 -7.56 -9.18
N ILE A 388 8.25 -6.36 -9.29
CA ILE A 388 6.82 -6.11 -9.01
C ILE A 388 5.96 -6.88 -10.00
N GLU A 389 6.25 -6.78 -11.28
CA GLU A 389 5.51 -7.46 -12.35
C GLU A 389 5.56 -8.98 -12.22
N ALA A 390 6.74 -9.55 -11.93
CA ALA A 390 6.89 -10.97 -11.67
C ALA A 390 6.05 -11.42 -10.46
N HIS A 391 6.02 -10.61 -9.40
CA HIS A 391 5.21 -10.90 -8.21
C HIS A 391 3.70 -10.85 -8.51
N CYS A 392 3.24 -9.83 -9.24
CA CYS A 392 1.85 -9.70 -9.68
C CYS A 392 1.43 -10.90 -10.54
N ALA A 393 2.27 -11.30 -11.50
CA ALA A 393 1.99 -12.44 -12.38
C ALA A 393 1.83 -13.76 -11.61
N VAL A 394 2.64 -13.98 -10.56
CA VAL A 394 2.48 -15.17 -9.71
C VAL A 394 1.15 -15.14 -8.96
N LEU A 395 0.78 -14.02 -8.34
CA LEU A 395 -0.49 -13.88 -7.61
C LEU A 395 -1.70 -14.12 -8.53
N GLU A 396 -1.69 -13.54 -9.73
CA GLU A 396 -2.75 -13.72 -10.72
C GLU A 396 -2.83 -15.17 -11.20
N SER A 397 -1.70 -15.80 -11.49
CA SER A 397 -1.66 -17.21 -11.91
C SER A 397 -2.23 -18.14 -10.84
N ARG A 398 -1.93 -17.89 -9.56
CA ARG A 398 -2.51 -18.61 -8.42
C ARG A 398 -4.02 -18.45 -8.36
N GLN A 399 -4.53 -17.22 -8.52
CA GLN A 399 -5.96 -16.97 -8.58
C GLN A 399 -6.61 -17.72 -9.75
N GLN A 400 -6.05 -17.60 -10.95
CA GLN A 400 -6.61 -18.20 -12.16
C GLN A 400 -6.70 -19.73 -12.02
N LEU A 401 -5.71 -20.36 -11.39
CA LEU A 401 -5.75 -21.79 -11.12
C LEU A 401 -6.92 -22.14 -10.19
N PHE A 402 -7.10 -21.40 -9.08
CA PHE A 402 -8.19 -21.65 -8.16
C PHE A 402 -9.56 -21.43 -8.79
N SER A 403 -9.72 -20.36 -9.57
CA SER A 403 -10.98 -20.12 -10.29
C SER A 403 -11.26 -21.19 -11.35
N ALA A 404 -10.24 -21.72 -12.03
CA ALA A 404 -10.43 -22.86 -12.92
C ALA A 404 -10.86 -24.14 -12.17
N PHE A 405 -10.40 -24.36 -10.94
CA PHE A 405 -10.91 -25.44 -10.09
C PHE A 405 -12.37 -25.22 -9.69
N GLU A 406 -12.77 -23.99 -9.36
CA GLU A 406 -14.16 -23.65 -9.01
C GLU A 406 -15.12 -24.02 -10.17
N GLU A 407 -14.71 -23.75 -11.41
CA GLU A 407 -15.46 -24.14 -12.61
C GLU A 407 -15.52 -25.67 -12.80
N LEU A 408 -14.38 -26.37 -12.68
CA LEU A 408 -14.30 -27.82 -12.91
C LEU A 408 -14.97 -28.66 -11.81
N LEU A 409 -14.94 -28.19 -10.57
CA LEU A 409 -15.56 -28.84 -9.41
C LEU A 409 -17.02 -28.41 -9.21
N ALA A 410 -17.55 -27.57 -10.10
CA ALA A 410 -18.93 -27.09 -10.09
C ALA A 410 -19.36 -26.43 -8.77
N GLY A 411 -18.45 -25.66 -8.16
CA GLY A 411 -18.72 -24.97 -6.90
C GLY A 411 -17.56 -24.10 -6.41
N PRO A 412 -17.83 -23.07 -5.60
CA PRO A 412 -16.78 -22.23 -5.04
C PRO A 412 -15.90 -23.02 -4.06
N ALA A 413 -14.65 -22.57 -3.89
CA ALA A 413 -13.81 -23.07 -2.82
C ALA A 413 -14.49 -22.79 -1.46
N LEU A 414 -14.43 -23.77 -0.53
CA LEU A 414 -14.86 -23.60 0.85
C LEU A 414 -14.01 -22.57 1.58
N GLU A 415 -12.70 -22.61 1.32
CA GLU A 415 -11.73 -21.64 1.80
C GLU A 415 -10.71 -21.38 0.69
N ARG A 416 -10.29 -20.13 0.52
CA ARG A 416 -9.32 -19.74 -0.49
C ARG A 416 -8.44 -18.61 0.04
N ASN A 417 -7.14 -18.82 -0.08
CA ASN A 417 -6.11 -17.85 0.24
C ASN A 417 -5.06 -17.84 -0.89
N PRO A 418 -5.26 -17.06 -1.97
CA PRO A 418 -4.32 -16.96 -3.10
C PRO A 418 -2.92 -16.50 -2.66
N ARG A 419 -2.86 -15.65 -1.63
CA ARG A 419 -1.61 -15.20 -1.01
C ARG A 419 -0.88 -16.35 -0.32
N GLY A 420 -1.60 -17.09 0.52
CA GLY A 420 -1.12 -18.32 1.16
C GLY A 420 -0.79 -19.41 0.16
N GLY A 421 -1.36 -19.33 -1.05
CA GLY A 421 -1.31 -20.38 -2.03
C GLY A 421 -2.17 -21.57 -1.61
N VAL A 422 -3.18 -21.40 -0.77
CA VAL A 422 -3.99 -22.52 -0.26
C VAL A 422 -5.44 -22.36 -0.71
N ALA A 423 -6.06 -23.44 -1.14
CA ALA A 423 -7.50 -23.50 -1.37
C ALA A 423 -8.06 -24.87 -0.97
N LEU A 424 -9.26 -24.87 -0.41
CA LEU A 424 -9.99 -26.05 0.01
C LEU A 424 -11.28 -26.17 -0.80
N PHE A 425 -11.48 -27.28 -1.46
CA PHE A 425 -12.66 -27.55 -2.29
C PHE A 425 -13.47 -28.71 -1.73
N SER A 426 -14.79 -28.62 -1.84
CA SER A 426 -15.71 -29.73 -1.62
C SER A 426 -15.92 -30.47 -2.93
N LEU A 427 -15.91 -31.80 -2.88
CA LEU A 427 -16.32 -32.64 -4.01
C LEU A 427 -17.03 -33.91 -3.51
N ALA A 428 -17.73 -34.59 -4.41
CA ALA A 428 -18.37 -35.86 -4.12
C ALA A 428 -18.06 -36.88 -5.22
N TRP A 429 -17.73 -38.10 -4.81
CA TRP A 429 -17.56 -39.24 -5.72
C TRP A 429 -18.53 -40.34 -5.33
N GLU A 430 -19.42 -40.75 -6.24
CA GLU A 430 -20.45 -41.77 -5.98
C GLU A 430 -21.25 -41.52 -4.69
N GLY A 431 -21.56 -40.26 -4.39
CA GLY A 431 -22.29 -39.85 -3.18
C GLY A 431 -21.44 -39.76 -1.92
N VAL A 432 -20.14 -40.07 -1.98
CA VAL A 432 -19.22 -39.95 -0.84
C VAL A 432 -18.60 -38.54 -0.82
N PRO A 433 -18.82 -37.74 0.24
CA PRO A 433 -18.22 -36.42 0.36
C PRO A 433 -16.72 -36.50 0.65
N LEU A 434 -16.00 -35.56 0.05
CA LEU A 434 -14.54 -35.45 0.05
C LEU A 434 -14.13 -33.98 0.10
N LEU A 435 -12.96 -33.71 0.67
CA LEU A 435 -12.32 -32.40 0.57
C LEU A 435 -11.01 -32.53 -0.20
N LEU A 436 -10.72 -31.54 -1.03
CA LEU A 436 -9.44 -31.39 -1.72
C LEU A 436 -8.77 -30.12 -1.23
N SER A 437 -7.64 -30.28 -0.53
CA SER A 437 -6.72 -29.18 -0.27
C SER A 437 -5.72 -29.07 -1.43
N VAL A 438 -5.54 -27.85 -1.94
CA VAL A 438 -4.57 -27.49 -2.96
C VAL A 438 -3.62 -26.47 -2.38
N GLU A 439 -2.34 -26.80 -2.33
CA GLU A 439 -1.29 -25.94 -1.80
C GLU A 439 -0.26 -25.58 -2.89
N LEU A 440 0.00 -24.27 -3.06
CA LEU A 440 0.87 -23.68 -4.06
C LEU A 440 2.11 -23.10 -3.37
N GLY A 441 3.27 -23.69 -3.67
CA GLY A 441 4.55 -23.23 -3.14
C GLY A 441 4.94 -21.83 -3.61
N ALA A 442 5.90 -21.19 -2.91
CA ALA A 442 6.37 -19.84 -3.21
C ALA A 442 6.92 -19.66 -4.64
N ARG A 443 7.42 -20.73 -5.28
CA ARG A 443 7.92 -20.69 -6.67
C ARG A 443 6.90 -21.17 -7.70
N PHE A 444 5.62 -21.27 -7.33
CA PHE A 444 4.55 -21.54 -8.30
C PHE A 444 4.62 -20.50 -9.45
N PRO A 445 4.47 -20.91 -10.73
CA PRO A 445 4.13 -22.25 -11.22
C PRO A 445 5.32 -23.19 -11.47
N ALA A 446 6.56 -22.75 -11.23
CA ALA A 446 7.75 -23.60 -11.39
C ALA A 446 7.70 -24.81 -10.47
N ASP A 447 7.28 -24.59 -9.23
CA ASP A 447 6.96 -25.68 -8.29
C ASP A 447 5.54 -26.20 -8.53
N LYS A 448 5.43 -27.53 -8.54
CA LYS A 448 4.18 -28.26 -8.65
C LYS A 448 3.36 -28.11 -7.36
N PRO A 449 2.01 -27.97 -7.45
CA PRO A 449 1.15 -27.95 -6.28
C PRO A 449 1.20 -29.24 -5.46
N THR A 450 0.93 -29.14 -4.16
CA THR A 450 0.62 -30.31 -3.34
C THR A 450 -0.89 -30.49 -3.30
N LEU A 451 -1.37 -31.70 -3.59
CA LEU A 451 -2.80 -32.04 -3.50
C LEU A 451 -2.99 -32.96 -2.30
N VAL A 452 -3.98 -32.67 -1.45
CA VAL A 452 -4.34 -33.54 -0.33
C VAL A 452 -5.84 -33.83 -0.38
N LEU A 453 -6.19 -35.11 -0.48
CA LEU A 453 -7.57 -35.55 -0.36
C LEU A 453 -7.85 -35.93 1.10
N HIS A 454 -8.90 -35.33 1.65
CA HIS A 454 -9.42 -35.67 2.98
C HIS A 454 -10.77 -36.34 2.84
N GLY A 455 -10.90 -37.46 3.55
CA GLY A 455 -12.15 -38.15 3.65
C GLY A 455 -13.02 -37.64 4.80
N VAL A 456 -14.18 -37.07 4.49
CA VAL A 456 -15.18 -36.71 5.50
C VAL A 456 -15.88 -37.98 6.01
N ARG A 457 -15.80 -38.29 7.31
CA ARG A 457 -16.50 -39.42 7.96
C ARG A 457 -17.44 -38.93 9.06
N ALA A 458 -18.44 -39.75 9.39
CA ALA A 458 -19.17 -39.62 10.66
C ALA A 458 -18.24 -39.98 11.84
N LEU A 459 -18.47 -39.34 12.99
CA LEU A 459 -17.66 -39.36 14.21
C LEU A 459 -17.08 -40.75 14.58
N ASN A 460 -15.82 -40.76 15.06
CA ASN A 460 -15.07 -41.87 15.70
C ASN A 460 -14.16 -42.77 14.84
N LEU A 461 -13.76 -42.35 13.63
CA LEU A 461 -12.70 -43.02 12.86
C LEU A 461 -11.64 -42.01 12.40
N PRO A 462 -10.34 -42.37 12.35
CA PRO A 462 -9.31 -41.48 11.81
C PRO A 462 -9.65 -41.13 10.35
N GLU A 463 -9.65 -39.85 9.98
CA GLU A 463 -9.99 -39.46 8.61
C GLU A 463 -8.89 -39.93 7.64
N PRO A 464 -9.23 -40.65 6.55
CA PRO A 464 -8.24 -41.05 5.58
C PRO A 464 -7.78 -39.77 4.86
N THR A 465 -6.49 -39.49 4.97
CA THR A 465 -5.84 -38.36 4.31
C THR A 465 -4.73 -38.91 3.43
N ARG A 466 -4.69 -38.49 2.16
CA ARG A 466 -3.61 -38.85 1.23
C ARG A 466 -3.11 -37.61 0.49
N SER A 467 -1.80 -37.41 0.56
CA SER A 467 -1.10 -36.37 -0.21
C SER A 467 -0.56 -36.96 -1.51
N TYR A 468 -0.58 -36.17 -2.58
CA TYR A 468 -0.18 -36.60 -3.91
C TYR A 468 0.83 -35.64 -4.53
N SER A 469 1.93 -36.23 -5.00
CA SER A 469 2.99 -35.58 -5.77
C SER A 469 3.12 -36.10 -7.19
N ASP A 470 2.40 -37.16 -7.58
CA ASP A 470 2.70 -37.98 -8.76
C ASP A 470 1.67 -37.83 -9.91
N TYR A 471 1.10 -36.64 -10.08
CA TYR A 471 0.16 -36.32 -11.17
C TYR A 471 0.83 -35.57 -12.35
N PRO A 472 0.22 -35.43 -13.54
CA PRO A 472 0.85 -34.69 -14.64
C PRO A 472 1.04 -33.20 -14.31
N TRP A 473 2.23 -32.64 -14.57
CA TRP A 473 2.51 -31.22 -14.33
C TRP A 473 3.48 -30.65 -15.37
N SER A 474 3.23 -29.41 -15.79
CA SER A 474 4.19 -28.60 -16.52
C SER A 474 4.01 -27.13 -16.12
N PRO A 475 5.09 -26.43 -15.72
CA PRO A 475 5.05 -25.01 -15.38
C PRO A 475 4.71 -24.11 -16.58
N ARG A 476 4.75 -24.67 -17.80
CA ARG A 476 4.46 -23.95 -19.05
C ARG A 476 2.96 -23.96 -19.43
N TRP A 477 2.14 -24.75 -18.73
CA TRP A 477 0.71 -24.80 -19.04
C TRP A 477 -0.01 -23.54 -18.52
N PRO A 478 -1.04 -23.04 -19.22
CA PRO A 478 -1.89 -22.00 -18.66
C PRO A 478 -2.67 -22.57 -17.44
N PRO A 479 -3.07 -21.73 -16.47
CA PRO A 479 -3.72 -22.20 -15.24
C PRO A 479 -4.99 -23.05 -15.48
N ALA A 480 -5.77 -22.74 -16.52
CA ALA A 480 -6.94 -23.54 -16.89
C ALA A 480 -6.56 -24.97 -17.32
N GLU A 481 -5.49 -25.13 -18.11
CA GLU A 481 -4.99 -26.45 -18.52
C GLU A 481 -4.39 -27.20 -17.33
N MET A 482 -3.66 -26.51 -16.44
CA MET A 482 -3.16 -27.09 -15.19
C MET A 482 -4.31 -27.69 -14.36
N ALA A 483 -5.38 -26.92 -14.14
CA ALA A 483 -6.55 -27.38 -13.40
C ALA A 483 -7.25 -28.57 -14.10
N ALA A 484 -7.42 -28.51 -15.42
CA ALA A 484 -8.04 -29.59 -16.20
C ALA A 484 -7.26 -30.90 -16.12
N ARG A 485 -5.92 -30.84 -16.19
CA ARG A 485 -5.05 -32.02 -16.06
C ARG A 485 -5.11 -32.63 -14.66
N ILE A 486 -5.08 -31.78 -13.63
CA ILE A 486 -5.23 -32.22 -12.24
C ILE A 486 -6.60 -32.85 -12.04
N TYR A 487 -7.67 -32.22 -12.54
CA TYR A 487 -9.03 -32.72 -12.43
C TYR A 487 -9.21 -34.08 -13.11
N ASN A 488 -8.70 -34.24 -14.33
CA ASN A 488 -8.76 -35.53 -15.03
C ASN A 488 -8.02 -36.63 -14.27
N TRP A 489 -6.82 -36.33 -13.76
CA TRP A 489 -6.08 -37.28 -12.93
C TRP A 489 -6.82 -37.59 -11.61
N LEU A 490 -7.43 -36.59 -10.98
CA LEU A 490 -8.23 -36.79 -9.76
C LEU A 490 -9.39 -37.74 -10.03
N ARG A 491 -10.09 -37.62 -11.16
CA ARG A 491 -11.19 -38.54 -11.52
C ARG A 491 -10.76 -40.00 -11.60
N ASP A 492 -9.53 -40.26 -12.05
CA ASP A 492 -8.97 -41.61 -12.11
C ASP A 492 -8.52 -42.11 -10.74
N GLU A 493 -8.03 -41.22 -9.86
CA GLU A 493 -7.55 -41.56 -8.52
C GLU A 493 -8.68 -41.70 -7.48
N LEU A 494 -9.78 -40.97 -7.62
CA LEU A 494 -10.90 -40.95 -6.66
C LEU A 494 -11.44 -42.37 -6.34
N PRO A 495 -11.67 -43.27 -7.32
CA PRO A 495 -12.07 -44.66 -7.03
C PRO A 495 -11.06 -45.43 -6.18
N SER A 496 -9.75 -45.19 -6.35
CA SER A 496 -8.68 -45.83 -5.57
C SER A 496 -8.68 -45.30 -4.14
N PHE A 497 -8.80 -43.97 -3.98
CA PHE A 497 -8.90 -43.33 -2.68
C PHE A 497 -10.12 -43.83 -1.90
N VAL A 498 -11.31 -43.85 -2.51
CA VAL A 498 -12.55 -44.28 -1.85
C VAL A 498 -12.53 -45.78 -1.52
N ARG A 499 -12.06 -46.66 -2.42
CA ARG A 499 -11.91 -48.10 -2.12
C ARG A 499 -10.89 -48.37 -1.01
N GLY A 500 -9.82 -47.58 -0.95
CA GLY A 500 -8.86 -47.62 0.16
C GLY A 500 -9.49 -47.28 1.51
N ARG A 501 -10.65 -46.61 1.56
CA ARG A 501 -11.43 -46.36 2.79
C ARG A 501 -12.24 -47.59 3.22
N THR A 502 -12.54 -48.51 2.30
CA THR A 502 -13.39 -49.69 2.51
C THR A 502 -12.63 -50.98 2.80
N ALA A 503 -11.30 -50.95 2.76
CA ALA A 503 -10.48 -52.10 3.19
C ALA A 503 -10.44 -52.15 4.74
N PRO A 504 -10.75 -53.29 5.37
CA PRO A 504 -10.88 -53.43 6.82
C PRO A 504 -9.55 -53.30 7.58
#